data_AF-A0AAV2A1A7-F1
#
_entry.id   AF-A0AAV2A1A7-F1
#
_cell.length_a   1.000
_cell.length_b   1.000
_cell.length_c   1.000
_cell.angle_alpha   90.00
_cell.angle_beta   90.00
_cell.angle_gamma   90.00
#
_symmetry.space_group_name_H-M   'P 1'
#
loop_
_entity.id
_entity.type
_entity.pdbx_description
1 polymer ?
#
loop_
_entity_poly.entity_id
_entity_poly.type
_entity_poly.pdbx_seq_one_letter_code
_entity_poly.pdbx_strand_id
1 'polypeptide(L)'
;MLLAYYLYKRKQNNANKLNLITLLIGWMIASGITLACLFGLYHQKLSLVASSFYNALNHLGFAFGLAWVIFVCITGQAGAVNGILSWKAWIPLSRLTFCAYLIHPIVIFAYYSSMKRLIEFNHINMVMSYFGFLIISYAAAAVTSLLFESPVIRLERLLRDKLINFLQR
;
A
#
# COMPACT_ATOMS: atom_id res chain seq x y z
N MET A 1 17.26 1.44 -1.86
CA MET A 1 18.64 1.95 -1.66
C MET A 1 19.32 2.32 -2.98
N LEU A 2 19.59 1.38 -3.89
CA LEU A 2 20.25 1.65 -5.18
C LEU A 2 19.54 2.69 -6.05
N LEU A 3 18.20 2.60 -6.17
CA LEU A 3 17.40 3.58 -6.91
C LEU A 3 17.52 5.00 -6.32
N ALA A 4 17.54 5.12 -5.00
CA ALA A 4 17.68 6.41 -4.31
C ALA A 4 19.07 7.02 -4.54
N TYR A 5 20.13 6.19 -4.53
CA TYR A 5 21.48 6.63 -4.86
C TYR A 5 21.58 7.11 -6.31
N TYR A 6 20.98 6.37 -7.25
CA TYR A 6 20.96 6.73 -8.67
C TYR A 6 20.19 8.05 -8.89
N LEU A 7 19.07 8.24 -8.21
CA LEU A 7 18.29 9.48 -8.23
C LEU A 7 19.06 10.66 -7.64
N TYR A 8 19.77 10.47 -6.53
CA TYR A 8 20.62 11.51 -5.93
C TYR A 8 21.71 11.97 -6.91
N LYS A 9 22.42 11.01 -7.52
CA LYS A 9 23.46 11.29 -8.52
C LYS A 9 22.89 11.97 -9.76
N ARG A 10 21.68 11.59 -10.19
CA ARG A 10 20.99 12.20 -11.34
C ARG A 10 20.53 13.62 -11.06
N LYS A 11 20.00 13.88 -9.85
CA LYS A 11 19.59 15.21 -9.38
C LYS A 11 20.79 16.16 -9.30
N GLN A 12 21.94 15.67 -8.85
CA GLN A 12 23.18 16.44 -8.79
C GLN A 12 23.70 16.83 -10.19
N ASN A 13 23.46 15.99 -11.20
CA ASN A 13 23.96 16.18 -12.57
C ASN A 13 22.97 16.88 -13.51
N ASN A 14 21.86 17.44 -12.99
CA ASN A 14 20.81 18.11 -13.79
C ASN A 14 20.41 17.35 -15.06
N ALA A 15 20.30 16.02 -14.96
CA ALA A 15 20.14 15.16 -16.13
C ALA A 15 18.82 15.47 -16.86
N ASN A 16 18.90 15.43 -18.20
CA ASN A 16 17.79 15.75 -19.07
C ASN A 16 16.56 14.85 -18.84
N LYS A 17 15.39 15.37 -19.23
CA LYS A 17 14.10 14.65 -19.20
C LYS A 17 14.22 13.33 -19.99
N LEU A 18 13.64 12.22 -19.49
CA LEU A 18 13.62 10.97 -20.24
C LEU A 18 12.67 11.06 -21.43
N ASN A 19 12.98 10.27 -22.47
CA ASN A 19 12.12 10.10 -23.63
C ASN A 19 10.83 9.34 -23.26
N LEU A 20 9.73 9.72 -23.91
CA LEU A 20 8.40 9.12 -23.71
C LEU A 20 8.40 7.60 -23.99
N ILE A 21 9.21 7.14 -24.95
CA ILE A 21 9.37 5.73 -25.29
C ILE A 21 9.97 4.94 -24.12
N THR A 22 11.02 5.47 -23.48
CA THR A 22 11.63 4.84 -22.31
C THR A 22 10.64 4.75 -21.14
N LEU A 23 9.78 5.77 -21.01
CA LEU A 23 8.72 5.78 -20.01
C LEU A 23 7.69 4.66 -20.27
N LEU A 24 7.18 4.57 -21.50
CA LEU A 24 6.22 3.54 -21.92
C LEU A 24 6.76 2.13 -21.75
N ILE A 25 8.01 1.89 -22.18
CA ILE A 25 8.68 0.59 -22.03
C ILE A 25 8.78 0.23 -20.54
N GLY A 26 9.18 1.17 -19.68
CA GLY A 26 9.27 0.90 -18.26
C GLY A 26 7.92 0.62 -17.60
N TRP A 27 6.83 1.27 -18.05
CA TRP A 27 5.47 0.93 -17.61
C TRP A 27 5.06 -0.49 -17.99
N MET A 28 5.33 -0.89 -19.24
CA MET A 28 5.05 -2.25 -19.74
C MET A 28 5.87 -3.31 -19.01
N ILE A 29 7.14 -3.03 -18.73
CA ILE A 29 8.01 -3.95 -17.98
C ILE A 29 7.54 -4.04 -16.52
N ALA A 30 7.22 -2.93 -15.87
CA ALA A 30 6.75 -2.92 -14.49
C ALA A 30 5.41 -3.66 -14.33
N SER A 31 4.46 -3.43 -15.25
CA SER A 31 3.17 -4.15 -15.25
C SER A 31 3.37 -5.63 -15.56
N GLY A 32 4.21 -5.97 -16.54
CA GLY A 32 4.53 -7.36 -16.88
C GLY A 32 5.15 -8.14 -15.73
N ILE A 33 6.13 -7.55 -15.04
CA ILE A 33 6.76 -8.17 -13.86
C ILE A 33 5.75 -8.38 -12.74
N THR A 34 4.95 -7.36 -12.41
CA THR A 34 3.95 -7.46 -11.34
C THR A 34 2.83 -8.46 -11.66
N LEU A 35 2.38 -8.54 -12.91
CA LEU A 35 1.43 -9.54 -13.38
C LEU A 35 2.02 -10.96 -13.33
N ALA A 36 3.25 -11.15 -13.79
CA ALA A 36 3.94 -12.45 -13.71
C ALA A 36 4.12 -12.90 -12.25
N CYS A 37 4.41 -11.96 -11.35
CA CYS A 37 4.48 -12.18 -9.91
C CYS A 37 3.12 -12.55 -9.28
N LEU A 38 1.99 -12.08 -9.82
CA LEU A 38 0.65 -12.42 -9.31
C LEU A 38 0.13 -13.75 -9.85
N PHE A 39 0.31 -14.00 -11.15
CA PHE A 39 -0.27 -15.17 -11.84
C PHE A 39 0.68 -16.37 -11.93
N GLY A 40 1.97 -16.20 -11.62
CA GLY A 40 2.97 -17.25 -11.77
C GLY A 40 2.73 -18.51 -10.93
N LEU A 41 1.89 -18.46 -9.89
CA LEU A 41 1.54 -19.61 -9.06
C LEU A 41 0.16 -20.21 -9.38
N TYR A 42 -0.50 -19.74 -10.44
CA TYR A 42 -1.81 -20.26 -10.82
C TYR A 42 -1.65 -21.67 -11.43
N HIS A 43 -2.13 -22.68 -10.71
CA HIS A 43 -2.39 -24.05 -11.16
C HIS A 43 -1.21 -25.04 -11.30
N GLN A 44 0.02 -24.71 -10.89
CA GLN A 44 1.13 -25.67 -10.97
C GLN A 44 1.59 -26.22 -9.61
N LYS A 45 1.71 -27.55 -9.53
CA LYS A 45 2.37 -28.27 -8.41
C LYS A 45 3.88 -28.14 -8.55
N LEU A 46 4.44 -27.01 -8.12
CA LEU A 46 5.88 -26.78 -8.13
C LEU A 46 6.59 -27.60 -7.04
N SER A 47 7.78 -28.12 -7.37
CA SER A 47 8.73 -28.69 -6.40
C SER A 47 9.01 -27.69 -5.28
N LEU A 48 9.27 -28.17 -4.06
CA LEU A 48 9.55 -27.36 -2.86
C LEU A 48 10.61 -26.28 -3.11
N VAL A 49 11.63 -26.62 -3.89
CA VAL A 49 12.71 -25.71 -4.30
C VAL A 49 12.15 -24.56 -5.14
N ALA A 50 11.36 -24.86 -6.18
CA ALA A 50 10.81 -23.86 -7.07
C ALA A 50 9.80 -22.94 -6.36
N SER A 51 8.99 -23.46 -5.43
CA SER A 51 8.08 -22.65 -4.60
C SER A 51 8.83 -21.68 -3.68
N SER A 52 9.96 -22.11 -3.12
CA SER A 52 10.79 -21.28 -2.23
C SER A 52 11.47 -20.14 -3.00
N PHE A 53 12.03 -20.44 -4.17
CA PHE A 53 12.57 -19.43 -5.08
C PHE A 53 11.49 -18.46 -5.55
N TYR A 54 10.31 -18.96 -5.94
CA TYR A 54 9.20 -18.10 -6.36
C TYR A 54 8.78 -17.14 -5.24
N ASN A 55 8.64 -17.63 -4.00
CA ASN A 55 8.26 -16.78 -2.88
C ASN A 55 9.28 -15.67 -2.62
N ALA A 56 10.58 -15.98 -2.72
CA ALA A 56 11.64 -15.00 -2.59
C ALA A 56 11.65 -13.97 -3.74
N LEU A 57 11.52 -14.43 -4.99
CA LEU A 57 11.56 -13.56 -6.17
C LEU A 57 10.29 -12.72 -6.33
N ASN A 58 9.14 -13.19 -5.86
CA ASN A 58 7.86 -12.48 -5.98
C ASN A 58 7.94 -11.10 -5.30
N HIS A 59 8.37 -11.07 -4.04
CA HIS A 59 8.54 -9.82 -3.30
C HIS A 59 9.56 -8.88 -3.96
N LEU A 60 10.63 -9.42 -4.54
CA LEU A 60 11.63 -8.65 -5.26
C LEU A 60 11.07 -8.05 -6.55
N GLY A 61 10.36 -8.86 -7.36
CA GLY A 61 9.72 -8.41 -8.60
C GLY A 61 8.69 -7.32 -8.36
N PHE A 62 7.86 -7.48 -7.33
CA PHE A 62 6.91 -6.44 -6.91
C PHE A 62 7.64 -5.16 -6.47
N ALA A 63 8.73 -5.28 -5.69
CA ALA A 63 9.54 -4.14 -5.28
C ALA A 63 10.19 -3.42 -6.48
N PHE A 64 10.61 -4.14 -7.53
CA PHE A 64 11.12 -3.54 -8.77
C PHE A 64 10.04 -2.75 -9.51
N GLY A 65 8.83 -3.31 -9.64
CA GLY A 65 7.70 -2.59 -10.23
C GLY A 65 7.38 -1.29 -9.47
N LEU A 66 7.32 -1.36 -8.14
CA LEU A 66 7.08 -0.19 -7.30
C LEU A 66 8.23 0.83 -7.39
N ALA A 67 9.48 0.37 -7.45
CA ALA A 67 10.65 1.23 -7.60
C ALA A 67 10.61 2.04 -8.91
N TRP A 68 10.13 1.46 -10.00
CA TRP A 68 9.90 2.17 -11.26
C TRP A 68 8.84 3.28 -11.11
N VAL A 69 7.71 2.98 -10.47
CA VAL A 69 6.65 3.98 -10.23
C VAL A 69 7.19 5.16 -9.42
N ILE A 70 7.91 4.90 -8.33
CA ILE A 70 8.54 5.94 -7.48
C ILE A 70 9.53 6.78 -8.30
N PHE A 71 10.36 6.14 -9.12
CA PHE A 71 11.33 6.82 -9.97
C PHE A 71 10.68 7.79 -10.96
N VAL A 72 9.59 7.36 -11.59
CA VAL A 72 8.83 8.17 -12.54
C VAL A 72 8.13 9.34 -11.83
N CYS A 73 7.60 9.13 -10.62
CA CYS A 73 7.03 10.20 -9.78
C CYS A 73 8.07 11.26 -9.42
N ILE A 74 9.28 10.85 -8.99
CA ILE A 74 10.36 11.78 -8.62
C ILE A 74 10.90 12.55 -9.84
N THR A 75 10.92 11.90 -11.01
CA THR A 75 11.35 12.54 -12.27
C THR A 75 10.31 13.53 -12.81
N GLY A 76 9.12 13.62 -12.19
CA GLY A 76 8.05 14.53 -12.60
C GLY A 76 7.38 14.15 -13.93
N GLN A 77 7.61 12.93 -14.41
CA GLN A 77 7.07 12.42 -15.67
C GLN A 77 5.92 11.42 -15.47
N ALA A 78 5.39 11.34 -14.25
CA ALA A 78 4.31 10.44 -13.90
C ALA A 78 2.93 10.78 -14.51
N GLY A 79 2.78 11.95 -15.14
CA GLY A 79 1.54 12.32 -15.84
C GLY A 79 0.29 12.10 -14.97
N ALA A 80 -0.62 11.22 -15.43
CA ALA A 80 -1.85 10.86 -14.73
C ALA A 80 -1.61 10.23 -13.33
N VAL A 81 -0.54 9.47 -13.15
CA VAL A 81 -0.23 8.78 -11.88
C VAL A 81 0.09 9.78 -10.79
N ASN A 82 0.74 10.90 -11.14
CA ASN A 82 0.98 11.98 -10.17
C ASN A 82 -0.34 12.63 -9.70
N GLY A 83 -1.33 12.74 -10.58
CA GLY A 83 -2.65 13.25 -10.23
C GLY A 83 -3.37 12.35 -9.24
N ILE A 84 -3.31 11.03 -9.45
CA ILE A 84 -3.91 10.04 -8.55
C ILE A 84 -3.19 10.05 -7.18
N LEU A 85 -1.86 10.04 -7.17
CA LEU A 85 -1.07 10.00 -5.92
C LEU A 85 -1.13 11.31 -5.12
N SER A 86 -1.26 12.45 -5.79
CA SER A 86 -1.36 13.76 -5.14
C SER A 86 -2.81 14.09 -4.71
N TRP A 87 -3.75 13.17 -4.92
CA TRP A 87 -5.14 13.45 -4.62
C TRP A 87 -5.38 13.51 -3.11
N LYS A 88 -5.87 14.67 -2.62
CA LYS A 88 -6.16 14.91 -1.19
C LYS A 88 -7.10 13.86 -0.55
N ALA A 89 -7.89 13.14 -1.35
CA ALA A 89 -8.73 12.05 -0.88
C ALA A 89 -7.93 10.85 -0.32
N TRP A 90 -6.66 10.68 -0.71
CA TRP A 90 -5.79 9.63 -0.16
C TRP A 90 -5.40 9.87 1.29
N ILE A 91 -5.46 11.12 1.76
CA ILE A 91 -5.07 11.47 3.13
C ILE A 91 -6.01 10.83 4.16
N PRO A 92 -7.35 11.03 4.10
CA PRO A 92 -8.27 10.35 5.01
C PRO A 92 -8.34 8.84 4.73
N LEU A 93 -8.23 8.42 3.46
CA LEU A 93 -8.28 7.00 3.10
C LEU A 93 -7.11 6.21 3.72
N SER A 94 -5.89 6.76 3.66
CA SER A 94 -4.70 6.13 4.24
C SER A 94 -4.80 5.97 5.76
N ARG A 95 -5.54 6.87 6.43
CA ARG A 95 -5.76 6.79 7.88
C ARG A 95 -6.79 5.73 8.22
N LEU A 96 -7.89 5.69 7.47
CA LEU A 96 -8.92 4.67 7.62
C LEU A 96 -8.36 3.25 7.42
N THR A 97 -7.55 3.06 6.37
CA THR A 97 -6.92 1.76 6.10
C THR A 97 -5.91 1.38 7.18
N PHE A 98 -5.20 2.36 7.77
CA PHE A 98 -4.31 2.11 8.91
C PHE A 98 -5.09 1.67 10.16
N CYS A 99 -6.18 2.35 10.50
CA CYS A 99 -7.06 1.93 11.59
C CYS A 99 -7.64 0.52 11.35
N ALA A 100 -8.07 0.23 10.12
CA ALA A 100 -8.55 -1.09 9.72
C ALA A 100 -7.46 -2.15 9.85
N TYR A 101 -6.23 -1.84 9.42
CA TYR A 101 -5.10 -2.74 9.54
C TYR A 101 -4.78 -3.12 11.00
N LEU A 102 -4.89 -2.17 11.93
CA LEU A 102 -4.67 -2.45 13.36
C LEU A 102 -5.80 -3.27 14.00
N ILE A 103 -7.05 -3.01 13.62
CA ILE A 103 -8.22 -3.69 14.20
C ILE A 103 -8.39 -5.09 13.62
N HIS A 104 -8.06 -5.29 12.35
CA HIS A 104 -8.22 -6.56 11.66
C HIS A 104 -7.62 -7.77 12.40
N PRO A 105 -6.34 -7.77 12.84
CA PRO A 105 -5.76 -8.90 13.58
C PRO A 105 -6.43 -9.11 14.95
N ILE A 106 -6.93 -8.04 15.60
CA ILE A 106 -7.64 -8.14 16.88
C ILE A 106 -8.97 -8.87 16.68
N VAL A 107 -9.72 -8.52 15.62
CA VAL A 107 -10.98 -9.18 15.26
C VAL A 107 -10.75 -10.65 14.91
N ILE A 108 -9.72 -10.94 14.12
CA ILE A 108 -9.34 -12.31 13.77
C ILE A 108 -8.99 -13.11 15.03
N PHE A 109 -8.15 -12.57 15.91
CA PHE A 109 -7.72 -13.24 17.12
C PHE A 109 -8.90 -13.50 18.08
N ALA A 110 -9.79 -12.53 18.25
CA ALA A 110 -11.00 -12.66 19.06
C ALA A 110 -11.96 -13.73 18.50
N TYR A 111 -12.07 -13.83 17.17
CA TYR A 111 -12.86 -14.87 16.53
C TYR A 111 -12.27 -16.26 16.75
N TYR A 112 -10.97 -16.44 16.52
CA TYR A 112 -10.30 -17.72 16.71
C TYR A 112 -10.23 -18.16 18.17
N SER A 113 -10.10 -17.25 19.13
CA SER A 113 -10.12 -17.58 20.57
C SER A 113 -11.51 -18.01 21.06
N SER A 114 -12.57 -17.52 20.41
CA SER A 114 -13.95 -17.89 20.70
C SER A 114 -14.36 -19.22 20.06
N MET A 115 -13.59 -19.72 19.09
CA MET A 115 -13.88 -20.97 18.39
C MET A 115 -13.55 -22.20 19.25
N LYS A 116 -14.57 -23.04 19.46
CA LYS A 116 -14.45 -24.32 20.17
C LYS A 116 -14.51 -25.54 19.24
N ARG A 117 -14.68 -25.35 17.92
CA ARG A 117 -14.80 -26.42 16.92
C ARG A 117 -13.90 -26.14 15.71
N LEU A 118 -13.43 -27.23 15.08
CA LEU A 118 -12.70 -27.22 13.82
C LEU A 118 -13.62 -26.71 12.69
N ILE A 119 -13.15 -25.73 11.91
CA ILE A 119 -13.83 -25.29 10.69
C ILE A 119 -13.51 -26.30 9.59
N GLU A 120 -14.54 -26.86 8.98
CA GLU A 120 -14.41 -27.65 7.76
C GLU A 120 -13.94 -26.73 6.61
N PHE A 121 -12.85 -27.11 5.95
CA PHE A 121 -12.26 -26.35 4.85
C PHE A 121 -13.15 -26.41 3.61
N ASN A 122 -14.00 -25.39 3.43
CA ASN A 122 -14.80 -25.19 2.23
C ASN A 122 -14.50 -23.80 1.63
N HIS A 123 -14.26 -23.75 0.32
CA HIS A 123 -13.95 -22.52 -0.42
C HIS A 123 -15.02 -21.44 -0.24
N ILE A 124 -16.31 -21.82 -0.22
CA ILE A 124 -17.42 -20.88 -0.04
C ILE A 124 -17.39 -20.27 1.36
N ASN A 125 -17.14 -21.10 2.38
CA ASN A 125 -17.08 -20.65 3.77
C ASN A 125 -15.87 -19.74 4.01
N MET A 126 -14.74 -20.01 3.35
CA MET A 126 -13.54 -19.18 3.40
C MET A 126 -13.78 -17.79 2.78
N VAL A 127 -14.40 -17.73 1.60
CA VAL A 127 -14.73 -16.46 0.94
C VAL A 127 -15.72 -15.65 1.79
N MET A 128 -16.75 -16.30 2.31
CA MET A 128 -17.74 -15.63 3.16
C MET A 128 -17.13 -15.10 4.47
N SER A 129 -16.25 -15.89 5.10
CA SER A 129 -15.53 -15.45 6.32
C SER A 129 -14.60 -14.27 6.03
N TYR A 130 -13.90 -14.28 4.89
CA TYR A 130 -13.05 -13.16 4.47
C TYR A 130 -13.84 -11.86 4.35
N PHE A 131 -14.97 -11.87 3.62
CA PHE A 131 -15.82 -10.69 3.50
C PHE A 131 -16.41 -10.28 4.86
N GLY A 132 -16.78 -11.24 5.71
CA GLY A 132 -17.26 -10.97 7.07
C GLY A 132 -16.22 -10.21 7.90
N PHE A 133 -14.99 -10.72 7.99
CA PHE A 133 -13.92 -10.02 8.73
C PHE A 133 -13.58 -8.68 8.10
N LEU A 134 -13.60 -8.56 6.78
CA LEU A 134 -13.33 -7.30 6.09
C LEU A 134 -14.37 -6.24 6.47
N ILE A 135 -15.66 -6.55 6.33
CA ILE A 135 -16.75 -5.61 6.65
C ILE A 135 -16.70 -5.20 8.12
N ILE A 136 -16.55 -6.16 9.04
CA ILE A 136 -16.50 -5.88 10.48
C ILE A 136 -15.29 -5.01 10.83
N SER A 137 -14.10 -5.34 10.28
CA SER A 137 -12.87 -4.59 10.55
C SER A 137 -12.95 -3.16 10.01
N TYR A 138 -13.49 -2.97 8.81
CA TYR A 138 -13.68 -1.64 8.21
C TYR A 138 -14.76 -0.82 8.93
N ALA A 139 -15.85 -1.45 9.37
CA ALA A 139 -16.88 -0.77 10.16
C ALA A 139 -16.32 -0.29 11.52
N ALA A 140 -15.61 -1.16 12.23
CA ALA A 140 -14.96 -0.83 13.49
C ALA A 140 -13.86 0.25 13.30
N ALA A 141 -13.12 0.18 12.20
CA ALA A 141 -12.13 1.19 11.84
C ALA A 141 -12.75 2.54 11.49
N ALA A 142 -13.90 2.56 10.82
CA ALA A 142 -14.61 3.80 10.53
C ALA A 142 -15.10 4.46 11.82
N VAL A 143 -15.66 3.69 12.76
CA VAL A 143 -16.11 4.21 14.06
C VAL A 143 -14.93 4.77 14.87
N THR A 144 -13.82 4.01 14.96
CA THR A 144 -12.63 4.48 15.68
C THR A 144 -11.98 5.68 15.00
N SER A 145 -11.84 5.67 13.68
CA SER A 145 -11.34 6.84 12.92
C SER A 145 -12.21 8.05 13.16
N LEU A 146 -13.54 7.96 13.11
CA LEU A 146 -14.42 9.12 13.37
C LEU A 146 -14.30 9.66 14.80
N LEU A 147 -14.20 8.77 15.80
CA LEU A 147 -14.08 9.15 17.20
C LEU A 147 -12.72 9.79 17.54
N PHE A 148 -11.63 9.34 16.92
CA PHE A 148 -10.29 9.86 17.19
C PHE A 148 -9.85 10.96 16.23
N GLU A 149 -10.23 10.90 14.96
CA GLU A 149 -9.78 11.84 13.94
C GLU A 149 -10.48 13.20 14.08
N SER A 150 -11.78 13.23 14.42
CA SER A 150 -12.49 14.50 14.63
C SER A 150 -11.95 15.36 15.79
N PRO A 151 -11.60 14.82 16.98
CA PRO A 151 -10.96 15.61 18.03
C PRO A 151 -9.50 15.93 17.69
N VAL A 152 -8.74 15.02 17.06
CA VAL A 152 -7.32 15.25 16.74
C VAL A 152 -7.16 16.36 15.70
N ILE A 153 -8.00 16.41 14.66
CA ILE A 153 -7.97 17.50 13.66
C ILE A 153 -8.31 18.84 14.33
N ARG A 154 -9.28 18.86 15.24
CA ARG A 154 -9.65 20.08 15.97
C ARG A 154 -8.51 20.53 16.90
N LEU A 155 -7.84 19.61 17.56
CA LEU A 155 -6.69 19.90 18.42
C LEU A 155 -5.48 20.40 17.63
N GLU A 156 -5.19 19.82 16.46
CA GLU A 156 -4.10 20.26 15.59
C GLU A 156 -4.30 21.71 15.14
N ARG A 157 -5.53 22.08 14.76
CA ARG A 157 -5.86 23.47 14.38
C ARG A 157 -5.63 24.43 15.55
N LEU A 158 -6.14 24.09 16.74
CA LEU A 158 -5.96 24.90 17.94
C LEU A 158 -4.48 25.08 18.32
N LEU A 159 -3.67 24.02 18.24
CA LEU A 159 -2.23 24.09 18.50
C LEU A 159 -1.51 24.94 17.45
N ARG A 160 -1.85 24.79 16.17
CA ARG A 160 -1.27 25.58 15.07
C ARG A 160 -1.58 27.06 15.23
N ASP A 161 -2.84 27.40 15.51
CA ASP A 161 -3.27 28.79 15.71
C ASP A 161 -2.59 29.41 16.93
N LYS A 162 -2.45 28.64 18.02
CA LYS A 162 -1.75 29.09 19.22
C LYS A 162 -0.25 29.29 18.99
N LEU A 163 0.38 28.41 18.21
CA LEU A 163 1.81 28.53 17.84
C LEU A 163 2.07 29.74 16.94
N ILE A 164 1.22 29.98 15.94
CA ILE A 164 1.34 31.15 15.04
C ILE A 164 1.19 32.45 15.84
N ASN A 165 0.20 32.52 16.73
CA ASN A 165 0.02 33.68 17.61
C ASN A 165 1.18 33.90 18.58
N PHE A 166 1.86 32.83 19.01
CA PHE A 166 3.08 32.93 19.83
C PHE A 166 4.28 33.44 19.02
N LEU A 167 4.42 33.04 17.75
CA LEU A 167 5.51 33.47 16.88
C LEU A 167 5.35 34.92 16.35
N GLN A 168 4.13 35.46 16.36
CA GLN A 168 3.86 36.87 16.00
C GLN A 168 4.03 37.86 17.15
N ARG A 169 4.32 37.40 18.37
CA ARG A 169 4.49 38.22 19.57
C ARG A 169 5.96 38.32 19.98
#